data_AF-A0A832TCP8-F1
#
_entry.id   AF-A0A832TCP8-F1
#
_cell.length_a   1.000
_cell.length_b   1.000
_cell.length_c   1.000
_cell.angle_alpha   90.00
_cell.angle_beta   90.00
_cell.angle_gamma   90.00
#
_symmetry.space_group_name_H-M   'P 1'
#
loop_
_entity.id
_entity.type
_entity.pdbx_description
1 polymer ?
#
loop_
_entity_poly.entity_id
_entity_poly.type
_entity_poly.pdbx_seq_one_letter_code
_entity_poly.pdbx_strand_id
1 'polypeptide(L)'
;MKLPLLLMISGITLLLFGGIPAVFEFMNMQGFFIDPTSSLFPAHWFIMIYGFFGSLIGNEIFVALSIEWSGKTADNRLIASYLVFTILGIISFFYNQQLGFIFILIAMNILLYYSQEYLGKSRIGINPTVYNWLLFYSLMITIVIISVQIGLGYAIPYLNLIFPTSMIFAVMTRDIGLVTRIKISSSRNWENILAFILLVVGMGFRESVLMLFAWFLSFHASGLYRPKGRRYPILHLTTAWIYLLIGSIFISNYDVFIHSIAVGFLFNTVFGVDVVLMDLFVNAFQKRVSVKPSYIPFFLLNIGLIMRLLYDFGFTTPIFILASPLQGIGILSFFILTLRQVLIK
;
A
#
# COMPACT_ATOMS: atom_id res chain seq x y z
N MET A 1 -23.32 4.93 -10.92
CA MET A 1 -22.31 3.97 -10.41
C MET A 1 -22.13 4.22 -8.92
N LYS A 2 -22.01 3.20 -8.07
CA LYS A 2 -21.74 3.41 -6.63
C LYS A 2 -20.36 4.05 -6.48
N LEU A 3 -20.24 5.16 -5.74
CA LEU A 3 -18.97 5.89 -5.57
C LEU A 3 -17.79 5.03 -5.05
N PRO A 4 -18.00 4.08 -4.12
CA PRO A 4 -16.97 3.11 -3.73
C PRO A 4 -16.36 2.34 -4.91
N LEU A 5 -17.20 1.92 -5.87
CA LEU A 5 -16.72 1.22 -7.06
C LEU A 5 -15.88 2.15 -7.96
N LEU A 6 -16.23 3.44 -8.03
CA LEU A 6 -15.46 4.43 -8.77
C LEU A 6 -14.07 4.63 -8.17
N LEU A 7 -13.94 4.71 -6.84
CA LEU A 7 -12.63 4.77 -6.17
C LEU A 7 -11.77 3.53 -6.47
N MET A 8 -12.38 2.35 -6.51
CA MET A 8 -11.64 1.13 -6.84
C MET A 8 -11.16 1.14 -8.29
N ILE A 9 -12.05 1.48 -9.22
CA ILE A 9 -11.72 1.55 -10.65
C ILE A 9 -10.63 2.61 -10.88
N SER A 10 -10.70 3.76 -10.22
CA SER A 10 -9.67 4.79 -10.33
C SER A 10 -8.33 4.27 -9.79
N GLY A 11 -8.33 3.58 -8.65
CA GLY A 11 -7.13 2.93 -8.11
C GLY A 11 -6.47 1.96 -9.10
N ILE A 12 -7.25 1.03 -9.68
CA ILE A 12 -6.75 0.08 -10.69
C ILE A 12 -6.27 0.81 -11.95
N THR A 13 -7.00 1.83 -12.40
CA THR A 13 -6.61 2.62 -13.56
C THR A 13 -5.27 3.34 -13.32
N LEU A 14 -5.10 3.95 -12.14
CA LEU A 14 -3.88 4.65 -11.75
C LEU A 14 -2.72 3.68 -11.54
N LEU A 15 -2.97 2.46 -11.08
CA LEU A 15 -1.97 1.39 -11.07
C LEU A 15 -1.47 1.09 -12.49
N LEU A 16 -2.34 1.06 -13.49
CA LEU A 16 -1.91 0.86 -14.90
C LEU A 16 -1.09 2.06 -15.37
N PHE A 17 -1.55 3.28 -15.11
CA PHE A 17 -0.86 4.51 -15.52
C PHE A 17 0.48 4.73 -14.81
N GLY A 18 0.68 4.22 -13.59
CA GLY A 18 1.97 4.28 -12.89
C GLY A 18 2.85 3.05 -13.13
N GLY A 19 2.25 1.86 -13.19
CA GLY A 19 2.95 0.59 -13.29
C GLY A 19 3.45 0.27 -14.69
N ILE A 20 2.69 0.57 -15.75
CA ILE A 20 3.13 0.32 -17.13
C ILE A 20 4.39 1.14 -17.46
N PRO A 21 4.46 2.46 -17.16
CA PRO A 21 5.68 3.22 -17.36
C PRO A 21 6.87 2.67 -16.58
N ALA A 22 6.66 2.25 -15.33
CA ALA A 22 7.74 1.66 -14.53
C ALA A 22 8.29 0.37 -15.15
N VAL A 23 7.43 -0.44 -15.79
CA VAL A 23 7.85 -1.67 -16.47
C VAL A 23 8.70 -1.35 -17.70
N PHE A 24 8.22 -0.44 -18.56
CA PHE A 24 8.94 -0.08 -19.78
C PHE A 24 10.27 0.64 -19.52
N GLU A 25 10.29 1.60 -18.58
CA GLU A 25 11.52 2.32 -18.25
C GLU A 25 12.58 1.34 -17.71
N PHE A 26 12.18 0.38 -16.88
CA PHE A 26 13.13 -0.61 -16.38
C PHE A 26 13.65 -1.54 -17.48
N MET A 27 12.79 -1.99 -18.39
CA MET A 27 13.25 -2.75 -19.55
C MET A 27 14.22 -1.92 -20.40
N ASN A 28 13.96 -0.63 -20.57
CA ASN A 28 14.83 0.30 -21.30
C ASN A 28 16.19 0.46 -20.62
N MET A 29 16.24 0.64 -19.29
CA MET A 29 17.48 0.67 -18.50
C MET A 29 18.31 -0.63 -18.62
N GLN A 30 17.69 -1.73 -19.04
CA GLN A 30 18.34 -3.02 -19.25
C GLN A 30 18.64 -3.33 -20.73
N GLY A 31 18.48 -2.34 -21.62
CA GLY A 31 18.85 -2.43 -23.03
C GLY A 31 17.70 -2.79 -23.98
N PHE A 32 16.44 -2.69 -23.54
CA PHE A 32 15.28 -2.82 -24.44
C PHE A 32 15.01 -1.50 -25.18
N PHE A 33 14.89 -1.55 -26.51
CA PHE A 33 15.06 -0.36 -27.36
C PHE A 33 13.88 0.64 -27.40
N ILE A 34 12.77 0.40 -26.69
CA ILE A 34 11.58 1.25 -26.79
C ILE A 34 10.92 1.40 -25.42
N ASP A 35 10.92 2.63 -24.88
CA ASP A 35 9.99 3.05 -23.83
C ASP A 35 8.95 4.04 -24.41
N PRO A 36 7.75 3.56 -24.78
CA PRO A 36 6.70 4.42 -25.32
C PRO A 36 6.06 5.31 -24.25
N THR A 37 6.44 5.15 -22.99
CA THR A 37 5.86 5.76 -21.79
C THR A 37 6.85 6.59 -20.98
N SER A 38 8.03 6.89 -21.54
CA SER A 38 9.09 7.67 -20.89
C SER A 38 8.62 9.03 -20.35
N SER A 39 7.65 9.68 -21.00
CA SER A 39 7.04 10.94 -20.53
C SER A 39 6.20 10.78 -19.26
N LEU A 40 5.72 9.58 -18.95
CA LEU A 40 4.93 9.27 -17.76
C LEU A 40 5.80 8.84 -16.57
N PHE A 41 7.00 8.31 -16.83
CA PHE A 41 7.88 7.79 -15.80
C PHE A 41 8.25 8.80 -14.70
N PRO A 42 8.51 10.10 -14.96
CA PRO A 42 8.86 11.06 -13.90
C PRO A 42 7.80 11.18 -12.78
N ALA A 43 6.53 10.94 -13.11
CA ALA A 43 5.41 11.00 -12.17
C ALA A 43 4.97 9.62 -11.66
N HIS A 44 5.57 8.51 -12.12
CA HIS A 44 5.08 7.16 -11.83
C HIS A 44 4.97 6.88 -10.33
N TRP A 45 5.98 7.26 -9.54
CA TRP A 45 6.00 7.02 -8.09
C TRP A 45 4.88 7.78 -7.40
N PHE A 46 4.59 9.01 -7.85
CA PHE A 46 3.53 9.85 -7.30
C PHE A 46 2.15 9.25 -7.60
N ILE A 47 1.96 8.76 -8.83
CA ILE A 47 0.76 8.04 -9.26
C ILE A 47 0.57 6.76 -8.45
N MET A 48 1.64 5.99 -8.22
CA MET A 48 1.57 4.75 -7.46
C MET A 48 1.23 5.02 -5.98
N ILE A 49 1.89 5.99 -5.34
CA ILE A 49 1.70 6.30 -3.91
C ILE A 49 0.36 6.99 -3.66
N TYR A 50 0.09 8.11 -4.31
CA TYR A 50 -1.10 8.92 -4.02
C TYR A 50 -2.30 8.55 -4.88
N GLY A 51 -2.08 7.94 -6.05
CA GLY A 51 -3.15 7.47 -6.92
C GLY A 51 -3.62 6.06 -6.61
N PHE A 52 -2.76 5.06 -6.80
CA PHE A 52 -3.11 3.65 -6.56
C PHE A 52 -3.29 3.35 -5.07
N PHE A 53 -2.23 3.47 -4.26
CA PHE A 53 -2.33 3.19 -2.82
C PHE A 53 -3.27 4.17 -2.13
N GLY A 54 -3.25 5.46 -2.51
CA GLY A 54 -4.23 6.44 -2.03
C GLY A 54 -5.68 6.04 -2.31
N SER A 55 -6.00 5.51 -3.48
CA SER A 55 -7.35 4.99 -3.77
C SER A 55 -7.70 3.74 -2.96
N LEU A 56 -6.75 2.83 -2.73
CA LEU A 56 -6.98 1.65 -1.86
C LEU A 56 -7.25 2.06 -0.41
N ILE A 57 -6.43 2.97 0.13
CA ILE A 57 -6.55 3.50 1.50
C ILE A 57 -7.85 4.32 1.64
N GLY A 58 -8.19 5.12 0.64
CA GLY A 58 -9.46 5.85 0.61
C GLY A 58 -10.67 4.90 0.66
N ASN A 59 -10.60 3.75 -0.02
CA ASN A 59 -11.63 2.72 0.12
C ASN A 59 -11.65 2.08 1.51
N GLU A 60 -10.50 1.74 2.08
CA GLU A 60 -10.43 1.20 3.44
C GLU A 60 -11.13 2.15 4.43
N ILE A 61 -10.81 3.44 4.37
CA ILE A 61 -11.34 4.44 5.31
C ILE A 61 -12.82 4.75 5.05
N PHE A 62 -13.18 5.13 3.81
CA PHE A 62 -14.54 5.59 3.51
C PHE A 62 -15.57 4.49 3.31
N VAL A 63 -15.12 3.26 3.07
CA VAL A 63 -16.02 2.14 2.74
C VAL A 63 -15.93 1.07 3.82
N ALA A 64 -14.80 0.38 3.95
CA ALA A 64 -14.68 -0.77 4.84
C ALA A 64 -14.80 -0.36 6.32
N LEU A 65 -13.92 0.52 6.78
CA LEU A 65 -13.91 1.04 8.14
C LEU A 65 -15.18 1.82 8.47
N SER A 66 -15.67 2.63 7.53
CA SER A 66 -16.94 3.33 7.70
C SER A 66 -18.10 2.36 7.98
N ILE A 67 -18.19 1.26 7.24
CA ILE A 67 -19.23 0.24 7.45
C ILE A 67 -19.02 -0.47 8.79
N GLU A 68 -17.78 -0.83 9.12
CA GLU A 68 -17.42 -1.46 10.39
C GLU A 68 -17.84 -0.57 11.58
N TRP A 69 -17.61 0.74 11.48
CA TRP A 69 -17.82 1.67 12.58
C TRP A 69 -19.24 2.22 12.67
N SER A 70 -19.81 2.65 11.55
CA SER A 70 -21.09 3.36 11.47
C SER A 70 -22.24 2.52 10.89
N GLY A 71 -21.93 1.36 10.31
CA GLY A 71 -22.89 0.50 9.60
C GLY A 71 -23.32 1.02 8.23
N LYS A 72 -22.67 2.06 7.71
CA LYS A 72 -22.89 2.63 6.36
C LYS A 72 -21.56 3.11 5.78
N THR A 73 -21.49 3.36 4.48
CA THR A 73 -20.34 4.04 3.86
C THR A 73 -20.32 5.53 4.23
N ALA A 74 -19.17 6.17 4.06
CA ALA A 74 -19.03 7.61 4.24
C ALA A 74 -19.95 8.37 3.26
N ASP A 75 -20.21 9.65 3.55
CA ASP A 75 -20.99 10.51 2.67
C ASP A 75 -20.35 10.54 1.26
N ASN A 76 -21.17 10.28 0.24
CA ASN A 76 -20.76 10.34 -1.16
C ASN A 76 -20.10 11.69 -1.51
N ARG A 77 -20.46 12.79 -0.84
CA ARG A 77 -19.80 14.09 -1.05
C ARG A 77 -18.32 14.04 -0.66
N LEU A 78 -17.99 13.45 0.48
CA LEU A 78 -16.60 13.30 0.94
C LEU A 78 -15.80 12.39 0.00
N ILE A 79 -16.40 11.26 -0.40
CA ILE A 79 -15.78 10.32 -1.34
C ILE A 79 -15.52 11.00 -2.70
N ALA A 80 -16.50 11.76 -3.21
CA ALA A 80 -16.38 12.50 -4.46
C ALA A 80 -15.27 13.56 -4.38
N SER A 81 -15.28 14.38 -3.33
CA SER A 81 -14.27 15.42 -3.12
C SER A 81 -12.87 14.83 -3.02
N TYR A 82 -12.69 13.77 -2.23
CA TYR A 82 -11.41 13.06 -2.12
C TYR A 82 -10.91 12.59 -3.49
N LEU A 83 -11.78 11.92 -4.26
CA LEU A 83 -11.42 11.42 -5.58
C LEU A 83 -11.05 12.57 -6.53
N VAL A 84 -11.85 13.64 -6.58
CA VAL A 84 -11.58 14.80 -7.43
C VAL A 84 -10.22 15.41 -7.10
N PHE A 85 -9.93 15.66 -5.82
CA PHE A 85 -8.64 16.23 -5.41
C PHE A 85 -7.47 15.27 -5.67
N THR A 86 -7.67 13.96 -5.54
CA THR A 86 -6.65 12.96 -5.89
C THR A 86 -6.33 13.01 -7.39
N ILE A 87 -7.35 13.00 -8.25
CA ILE A 87 -7.16 13.06 -9.72
C ILE A 87 -6.56 14.40 -10.14
N LEU A 88 -7.03 15.52 -9.60
CA LEU A 88 -6.43 16.84 -9.85
C LEU A 88 -4.98 16.91 -9.41
N GLY A 89 -4.64 16.30 -8.26
CA GLY A 89 -3.26 16.19 -7.79
C GLY A 89 -2.36 15.44 -8.76
N ILE A 90 -2.83 14.29 -9.26
CA ILE A 90 -2.08 13.48 -10.23
C ILE A 90 -1.87 14.24 -11.55
N ILE A 91 -2.94 14.82 -12.11
CA ILE A 91 -2.86 15.58 -13.36
C ILE A 91 -1.93 16.79 -13.17
N SER A 92 -2.10 17.52 -12.08
CA SER A 92 -1.31 18.72 -11.82
C SER A 92 0.17 18.41 -11.61
N PHE A 93 0.51 17.26 -11.01
CA PHE A 93 1.89 16.88 -10.75
C PHE A 93 2.74 16.79 -12.04
N PHE A 94 2.14 16.43 -13.17
CA PHE A 94 2.80 16.43 -14.47
C PHE A 94 3.24 17.82 -14.94
N TYR A 95 2.47 18.85 -14.60
CA TYR A 95 2.71 20.22 -15.06
C TYR A 95 3.42 21.06 -14.00
N ASN A 96 3.11 20.82 -12.72
CA ASN A 96 3.63 21.53 -11.57
C ASN A 96 3.55 20.63 -10.33
N GLN A 97 4.71 20.14 -9.89
CA GLN A 97 4.81 19.23 -8.74
C GLN A 97 4.23 19.83 -7.45
N GLN A 98 4.42 21.14 -7.23
CA GLN A 98 3.91 21.84 -6.06
C GLN A 98 2.39 21.89 -6.04
N LEU A 99 1.78 22.19 -7.20
CA LEU A 99 0.33 22.16 -7.34
C LEU A 99 -0.23 20.74 -7.13
N GLY A 100 0.48 19.72 -7.64
CA GLY A 100 0.15 18.33 -7.37
C GLY A 100 0.11 18.00 -5.88
N PHE A 101 1.14 18.40 -5.12
CA PHE A 101 1.18 18.23 -3.67
C PHE A 101 0.08 18.99 -2.94
N ILE A 102 -0.27 20.21 -3.36
CA ILE A 102 -1.36 20.99 -2.74
C ILE A 102 -2.69 20.24 -2.84
N PHE A 103 -3.03 19.71 -4.01
CA PHE A 103 -4.27 18.96 -4.17
C PHE A 103 -4.27 17.64 -3.39
N ILE A 104 -3.14 16.93 -3.34
CA ILE A 104 -3.02 15.73 -2.49
C ILE A 104 -3.10 16.09 -1.01
N LEU A 105 -2.54 17.21 -0.58
CA LEU A 105 -2.67 17.69 0.80
C LEU A 105 -4.15 17.90 1.16
N ILE A 106 -4.94 18.49 0.26
CA ILE A 106 -6.38 18.64 0.45
C ILE A 106 -7.05 17.26 0.55
N ALA A 107 -6.73 16.32 -0.35
CA ALA A 107 -7.27 14.96 -0.30
C ALA A 107 -6.96 14.25 1.04
N MET A 108 -5.72 14.35 1.53
CA MET A 108 -5.33 13.78 2.83
C MET A 108 -6.04 14.45 4.00
N ASN A 109 -6.29 15.76 3.94
CA ASN A 109 -7.08 16.47 4.96
C ASN A 109 -8.55 16.03 4.97
N ILE A 110 -9.13 15.64 3.83
CA ILE A 110 -10.49 15.06 3.79
C ILE A 110 -10.51 13.71 4.53
N LEU A 111 -9.52 12.85 4.30
CA LEU A 111 -9.38 11.59 5.04
C LEU A 111 -9.18 11.84 6.54
N LEU A 112 -8.36 12.83 6.90
CA LEU A 112 -8.12 13.20 8.29
C LEU A 112 -9.38 13.74 8.96
N TYR A 113 -10.14 14.61 8.28
CA TYR A 113 -11.41 15.12 8.78
C TYR A 113 -12.38 13.98 9.13
N TYR A 114 -12.42 12.96 8.27
CA TYR A 114 -13.27 11.79 8.49
C TYR A 114 -12.83 10.90 9.67
N SER A 115 -11.62 11.10 10.21
CA SER A 115 -11.15 10.35 11.38
C SER A 115 -12.02 10.49 12.62
N GLN A 116 -12.79 11.58 12.73
CA GLN A 116 -13.74 11.79 13.81
C GLN A 116 -14.76 10.65 13.92
N GLU A 117 -15.13 10.02 12.79
CA GLU A 117 -16.08 8.89 12.79
C GLU A 117 -15.46 7.69 13.51
N TYR A 118 -14.28 7.23 13.06
CA TYR A 118 -13.65 6.02 13.57
C TYR A 118 -12.82 6.21 14.86
N LEU A 119 -12.64 7.45 15.31
CA LEU A 119 -12.14 7.79 16.64
C LEU A 119 -13.29 8.04 17.64
N GLY A 120 -14.54 8.10 17.17
CA GLY A 120 -15.73 8.06 18.02
C GLY A 120 -16.05 6.65 18.51
N LYS A 121 -17.13 6.47 19.28
CA LYS A 121 -17.65 5.13 19.59
C LYS A 121 -18.33 4.54 18.35
N SER A 122 -18.13 3.24 18.10
CA SER A 122 -18.83 2.56 17.02
C SER A 122 -20.34 2.48 17.27
N ARG A 123 -21.11 2.16 16.23
CA ARG A 123 -22.57 1.95 16.30
C ARG A 123 -22.98 0.90 17.34
N ILE A 124 -22.12 -0.07 17.60
CA ILE A 124 -22.33 -1.12 18.61
C ILE A 124 -21.60 -0.83 19.95
N GLY A 125 -21.11 0.39 20.14
CA GLY A 125 -20.52 0.87 21.39
C GLY A 125 -19.06 0.49 21.62
N ILE A 126 -18.35 0.00 20.59
CA ILE A 126 -16.93 -0.34 20.70
C ILE A 126 -16.10 0.94 20.69
N ASN A 127 -15.11 1.03 21.58
CA ASN A 127 -14.16 2.14 21.62
C ASN A 127 -13.06 1.97 20.56
N PRO A 128 -12.47 3.07 20.07
CA PRO A 128 -11.32 3.02 19.15
C PRO A 128 -10.20 2.12 19.66
N THR A 129 -9.66 1.31 18.76
CA THR A 129 -8.54 0.42 19.05
C THR A 129 -7.22 1.02 18.56
N VAL A 130 -6.10 0.34 18.79
CA VAL A 130 -4.77 0.78 18.30
C VAL A 130 -4.78 1.02 16.80
N TYR A 131 -5.46 0.16 16.04
CA TYR A 131 -5.62 0.30 14.60
C TYR A 131 -6.16 1.69 14.20
N ASN A 132 -7.26 2.14 14.84
CA ASN A 132 -7.89 3.43 14.55
C ASN A 132 -6.91 4.59 14.80
N TRP A 133 -6.16 4.54 15.90
CA TRP A 133 -5.17 5.56 16.23
C TRP A 133 -3.96 5.54 15.29
N LEU A 134 -3.45 4.37 14.91
CA LEU A 134 -2.32 4.27 13.97
C LEU A 134 -2.70 4.76 12.56
N LEU A 135 -3.94 4.54 12.12
CA LEU A 135 -4.46 5.13 10.88
C LEU A 135 -4.49 6.66 10.96
N PHE A 136 -5.01 7.21 12.05
CA PHE A 136 -5.03 8.65 12.28
C PHE A 136 -3.62 9.25 12.25
N TYR A 137 -2.67 8.65 12.98
CA TYR A 137 -1.29 9.12 12.99
C TYR A 137 -0.61 8.98 11.63
N SER A 138 -0.91 7.93 10.86
CA SER A 138 -0.41 7.78 9.48
C SER A 138 -0.84 8.94 8.58
N LEU A 139 -2.10 9.38 8.67
CA LEU A 139 -2.59 10.55 7.94
C LEU A 139 -1.87 11.82 8.38
N MET A 140 -1.68 12.00 9.68
CA MET A 140 -1.00 13.17 10.21
C MET A 140 0.44 13.27 9.76
N ILE A 141 1.18 12.17 9.84
CA ILE A 141 2.56 12.07 9.35
C ILE A 141 2.62 12.38 7.85
N THR A 142 1.69 11.82 7.06
CA THR A 142 1.62 12.07 5.62
C THR A 142 1.37 13.53 5.29
N ILE A 143 0.43 14.17 6.00
CA ILE A 143 0.15 15.61 5.86
C ILE A 143 1.39 16.44 6.17
N VAL A 144 2.10 16.13 7.26
CA VAL A 144 3.36 16.80 7.62
C VAL A 144 4.42 16.64 6.51
N ILE A 145 4.63 15.42 6.01
CA ILE A 145 5.59 15.14 4.93
C ILE A 145 5.26 15.93 3.66
N ILE A 146 3.98 16.00 3.27
CA ILE A 146 3.55 16.77 2.11
C ILE A 146 3.75 18.27 2.35
N SER A 147 3.33 18.79 3.50
CA SER A 147 3.49 20.21 3.84
C SER A 147 4.96 20.64 3.86
N VAL A 148 5.85 19.80 4.39
CA VAL A 148 7.30 20.06 4.38
C VAL A 148 7.84 20.11 2.94
N GLN A 149 7.47 19.16 2.07
CA GLN A 149 7.91 19.17 0.68
C GLN A 149 7.35 20.35 -0.11
N ILE A 150 6.14 20.82 0.22
CA ILE A 150 5.59 22.06 -0.33
C ILE A 150 6.46 23.25 0.08
N GLY A 151 6.79 23.36 1.38
CA GLY A 151 7.65 24.43 1.89
C GLY A 151 9.07 24.40 1.32
N LEU A 152 9.60 23.21 1.03
CA LEU A 152 10.93 23.03 0.43
C LEU A 152 10.96 23.30 -1.07
N GLY A 153 9.81 23.22 -1.77
CA GLY A 153 9.75 23.45 -3.21
C GLY A 153 10.17 22.25 -4.08
N TYR A 154 10.49 21.09 -3.51
CA TYR A 154 10.85 19.87 -4.26
C TYR A 154 10.34 18.57 -3.62
N ALA A 155 10.22 17.52 -4.43
CA ALA A 155 9.79 16.20 -4.00
C ALA A 155 10.96 15.32 -3.50
N ILE A 156 10.71 14.53 -2.46
CA ILE A 156 11.61 13.51 -1.92
C ILE A 156 10.88 12.16 -2.01
N PRO A 157 10.99 11.41 -3.12
CA PRO A 157 10.12 10.26 -3.40
C PRO A 157 10.08 9.21 -2.29
N TYR A 158 11.22 8.83 -1.72
CA TYR A 158 11.28 7.78 -0.69
C TYR A 158 10.51 8.14 0.60
N LEU A 159 10.47 9.41 1.00
CA LEU A 159 9.72 9.83 2.19
C LEU A 159 8.23 9.61 1.99
N ASN A 160 7.74 9.74 0.76
CA ASN A 160 6.32 9.53 0.45
C ASN A 160 5.92 8.04 0.56
N LEU A 161 6.86 7.09 0.59
CA LEU A 161 6.55 5.69 0.88
C LEU A 161 6.12 5.47 2.34
N ILE A 162 6.42 6.40 3.24
CA ILE A 162 5.94 6.34 4.63
C ILE A 162 4.40 6.28 4.64
N PHE A 163 3.72 7.01 3.76
CA PHE A 163 2.26 7.00 3.69
C PHE A 163 1.66 5.59 3.50
N PRO A 164 1.89 4.88 2.37
CA PRO A 164 1.30 3.56 2.18
C PRO A 164 1.86 2.53 3.16
N THR A 165 3.14 2.65 3.56
CA THR A 165 3.77 1.73 4.51
C THR A 165 3.13 1.80 5.89
N SER A 166 2.97 3.01 6.43
CA SER A 166 2.39 3.22 7.76
C SER A 166 0.90 2.90 7.79
N MET A 167 0.18 3.20 6.70
CA MET A 167 -1.24 2.86 6.55
C MET A 167 -1.48 1.36 6.48
N ILE A 168 -0.74 0.65 5.63
CA ILE A 168 -0.83 -0.80 5.55
C ILE A 168 -0.43 -1.42 6.89
N PHE A 169 0.63 -0.93 7.53
CA PHE A 169 1.01 -1.37 8.87
C PHE A 169 -0.14 -1.21 9.89
N ALA A 170 -0.82 -0.06 9.89
CA ALA A 170 -1.96 0.16 10.76
C ALA A 170 -3.07 -0.87 10.50
N VAL A 171 -3.49 -1.06 9.25
CA VAL A 171 -4.49 -2.07 8.86
C VAL A 171 -4.06 -3.49 9.29
N MET A 172 -2.77 -3.80 9.18
CA MET A 172 -2.23 -5.09 9.62
C MET A 172 -2.40 -5.34 11.12
N THR A 173 -2.38 -4.31 11.96
CA THR A 173 -2.62 -4.49 13.39
C THR A 173 -4.02 -5.01 13.70
N ARG A 174 -5.01 -4.76 12.82
CA ARG A 174 -6.36 -5.34 12.88
C ARG A 174 -6.40 -6.74 12.24
N ASP A 175 -5.91 -6.86 11.02
CA ASP A 175 -6.22 -8.01 10.15
C ASP A 175 -5.30 -9.21 10.34
N ILE A 176 -4.10 -9.03 10.89
CA ILE A 176 -3.13 -10.12 11.00
C ILE A 176 -3.60 -11.24 11.94
N GLY A 177 -4.41 -10.91 12.95
CA GLY A 177 -5.03 -11.90 13.84
C GLY A 177 -6.08 -12.77 13.11
N LEU A 178 -6.84 -12.17 12.18
CA LEU A 178 -7.81 -12.88 11.35
C LEU A 178 -7.10 -13.85 10.40
N VAL A 179 -5.97 -13.42 9.84
CA VAL A 179 -5.17 -14.20 8.90
C VAL A 179 -4.44 -15.35 9.59
N THR A 180 -3.71 -15.07 10.67
CA THR A 180 -2.89 -16.06 11.39
C THR A 180 -3.69 -16.98 12.29
N ARG A 181 -4.95 -16.62 12.61
CA ARG A 181 -5.80 -17.23 13.65
C ARG A 181 -5.19 -17.22 15.04
N ILE A 182 -4.19 -16.38 15.26
CA ILE A 182 -3.58 -16.18 16.57
C ILE A 182 -4.28 -14.99 17.21
N LYS A 183 -4.81 -15.19 18.41
CA LYS A 183 -5.34 -14.08 19.19
C LYS A 183 -4.16 -13.20 19.60
N ILE A 184 -4.05 -12.02 18.98
CA ILE A 184 -3.10 -11.01 19.40
C ILE A 184 -3.59 -10.52 20.76
N SER A 185 -2.82 -10.83 21.81
CA SER A 185 -3.13 -10.34 23.15
C SER A 185 -3.08 -8.82 23.15
N SER A 186 -4.01 -8.18 23.86
CA SER A 186 -3.97 -6.73 24.12
C SER A 186 -2.65 -6.29 24.75
N SER A 187 -1.95 -7.19 25.46
CA SER A 187 -0.62 -6.96 26.01
C SER A 187 0.50 -6.78 24.97
N ARG A 188 0.26 -7.06 23.69
CA ARG A 188 1.22 -6.86 22.58
C ARG A 188 0.96 -5.59 21.77
N ASN A 189 -0.07 -4.82 22.12
CA ASN A 189 -0.41 -3.58 21.43
C ASN A 189 0.71 -2.54 21.50
N TRP A 190 1.46 -2.49 22.60
CA TRP A 190 2.60 -1.58 22.73
C TRP A 190 3.72 -1.91 21.74
N GLU A 191 3.93 -3.20 21.41
CA GLU A 191 4.94 -3.61 20.43
C GLU A 191 4.58 -3.08 19.04
N ASN A 192 3.30 -3.16 18.65
CA ASN A 192 2.81 -2.60 17.38
C ASN A 192 2.96 -1.07 17.33
N ILE A 193 2.66 -0.37 18.43
CA ILE A 193 2.81 1.09 18.51
C ILE A 193 4.29 1.47 18.39
N LEU A 194 5.17 0.81 19.16
CA LEU A 194 6.60 1.09 19.12
C LEU A 194 7.18 0.75 17.74
N ALA A 195 6.80 -0.39 17.16
CA ALA A 195 7.20 -0.77 15.80
C ALA A 195 6.77 0.29 14.77
N PHE A 196 5.55 0.82 14.87
CA PHE A 196 5.08 1.88 13.99
C PHE A 196 5.94 3.15 14.10
N ILE A 197 6.21 3.62 15.32
CA ILE A 197 7.04 4.81 15.56
C ILE A 197 8.44 4.60 15.00
N LEU A 198 9.07 3.47 15.33
CA LEU A 198 10.41 3.13 14.87
C LEU A 198 10.48 2.98 13.34
N LEU A 199 9.43 2.44 12.71
CA LEU A 199 9.36 2.30 11.26
C LEU A 199 9.29 3.66 10.57
N VAL A 200 8.39 4.54 11.03
CA VAL A 200 8.22 5.89 10.47
C VAL A 200 9.49 6.71 10.63
N VAL A 201 10.06 6.73 11.83
CA VAL A 201 11.29 7.48 12.13
C VAL A 201 12.46 6.86 11.36
N GLY A 202 12.58 5.53 11.35
CA GLY A 202 13.62 4.82 10.61
C GLY A 202 13.59 5.10 9.11
N MET A 203 12.40 5.08 8.48
CA MET A 203 12.26 5.44 7.07
C MET A 203 12.53 6.94 6.84
N GLY A 204 12.07 7.81 7.74
CA GLY A 204 12.23 9.26 7.63
C GLY A 204 13.68 9.72 7.66
N PHE A 205 14.48 9.13 8.55
CA PHE A 205 15.90 9.46 8.71
C PHE A 205 16.84 8.48 7.99
N ARG A 206 16.29 7.47 7.30
CA ARG A 206 17.05 6.36 6.69
C ARG A 206 17.97 5.62 7.69
N GLU A 207 17.44 5.37 8.88
CA GLU A 207 18.13 4.69 9.98
C GLU A 207 17.80 3.19 10.04
N SER A 208 18.77 2.35 9.63
CA SER A 208 18.60 0.89 9.54
C SER A 208 18.28 0.25 10.89
N VAL A 209 18.95 0.69 11.97
CA VAL A 209 18.77 0.12 13.31
C VAL A 209 17.33 0.27 13.79
N LEU A 210 16.72 1.45 13.58
CA LEU A 210 15.33 1.70 13.95
C LEU A 210 14.38 0.81 13.13
N MET A 211 14.62 0.70 11.82
CA MET A 211 13.82 -0.18 10.96
C MET A 211 13.96 -1.67 11.30
N LEU A 212 15.14 -2.12 11.71
CA LEU A 212 15.36 -3.50 12.17
C LEU A 212 14.61 -3.79 13.47
N PHE A 213 14.61 -2.86 14.43
CA PHE A 213 13.80 -3.00 15.63
C PHE A 213 12.30 -2.95 15.32
N ALA A 214 11.86 -2.09 14.40
CA ALA A 214 10.48 -2.05 13.94
C ALA A 214 10.06 -3.38 13.29
N TRP A 215 10.92 -3.95 12.45
CA TRP A 215 10.72 -5.26 11.85
C TRP A 215 10.60 -6.34 12.91
N PHE A 216 11.54 -6.41 13.87
CA PHE A 216 11.54 -7.43 14.90
C PHE A 216 10.29 -7.37 15.77
N LEU A 217 9.93 -6.18 16.26
CA LEU A 217 8.75 -5.97 17.10
C LEU A 217 7.47 -6.29 16.34
N SER A 218 7.33 -5.83 15.09
CA SER A 218 6.14 -6.13 14.28
C SER A 218 6.02 -7.61 13.94
N PHE A 219 7.14 -8.28 13.62
CA PHE A 219 7.16 -9.72 13.36
C PHE A 219 6.77 -10.52 14.60
N HIS A 220 7.28 -10.14 15.78
CA HIS A 220 6.91 -10.79 17.03
C HIS A 220 5.44 -10.55 17.40
N ALA A 221 4.98 -9.29 17.33
CA ALA A 221 3.61 -8.91 17.63
C ALA A 221 2.60 -9.61 16.71
N SER A 222 2.95 -9.79 15.44
CA SER A 222 2.11 -10.42 14.42
C SER A 222 1.80 -11.91 14.68
N GLY A 223 2.68 -12.63 15.39
CA GLY A 223 2.57 -14.07 15.53
C GLY A 223 2.91 -14.88 14.27
N LEU A 224 3.44 -14.26 13.22
CA LEU A 224 3.79 -14.94 11.95
C LEU A 224 4.80 -16.10 12.11
N TYR A 225 5.53 -16.15 13.22
CA TYR A 225 6.44 -17.24 13.56
C TYR A 225 5.74 -18.55 13.99
N ARG A 226 4.43 -18.52 14.30
CA ARG A 226 3.65 -19.72 14.69
C ARG A 226 2.24 -19.73 14.07
N PRO A 227 2.10 -19.59 12.74
CA PRO A 227 0.82 -19.30 12.13
C PRO A 227 -0.08 -20.54 12.10
N LYS A 228 -1.37 -20.37 12.39
CA LYS A 228 -2.40 -21.44 12.34
C LYS A 228 -3.46 -21.22 11.23
N GLY A 229 -3.25 -20.19 10.42
CA GLY A 229 -4.16 -19.73 9.38
C GLY A 229 -4.04 -20.47 8.04
N ARG A 230 -4.61 -19.86 7.00
CA ARG A 230 -4.54 -20.38 5.63
C ARG A 230 -3.14 -20.13 5.04
N ARG A 231 -2.61 -21.11 4.31
CA ARG A 231 -1.26 -21.07 3.73
C ARG A 231 -1.01 -19.86 2.82
N TYR A 232 -1.96 -19.54 1.93
CA TYR A 232 -1.78 -18.47 0.94
C TYR A 232 -1.56 -17.08 1.56
N PRO A 233 -2.44 -16.58 2.45
CA PRO A 233 -2.19 -15.35 3.20
C PRO A 233 -0.88 -15.37 4.02
N ILE A 234 -0.60 -16.48 4.71
CA ILE A 234 0.63 -16.62 5.52
C ILE A 234 1.88 -16.49 4.65
N LEU A 235 1.88 -17.11 3.47
CA LEU A 235 3.01 -17.08 2.54
C LEU A 235 3.29 -15.64 2.10
N HIS A 236 2.25 -14.92 1.68
CA HIS A 236 2.35 -13.52 1.31
C HIS A 236 2.84 -12.64 2.46
N LEU A 237 2.26 -12.76 3.65
CA LEU A 237 2.66 -11.96 4.81
C LEU A 237 4.09 -12.26 5.28
N THR A 238 4.48 -13.54 5.31
CA THR A 238 5.86 -13.91 5.65
C THR A 238 6.83 -13.30 4.64
N THR A 239 6.49 -13.37 3.34
CA THR A 239 7.29 -12.80 2.26
C THR A 239 7.38 -11.27 2.36
N ALA A 240 6.27 -10.59 2.69
CA ALA A 240 6.26 -9.14 2.92
C ALA A 240 7.22 -8.75 4.06
N TRP A 241 7.23 -9.49 5.18
CA TRP A 241 8.14 -9.23 6.29
C TRP A 241 9.59 -9.52 5.93
N ILE A 242 9.87 -10.52 5.09
CA ILE A 242 11.23 -10.75 4.56
C ILE A 242 11.69 -9.53 3.76
N TYR A 243 10.84 -8.97 2.88
CA TYR A 243 11.21 -7.77 2.14
C TYR A 243 11.32 -6.52 3.02
N LEU A 244 10.50 -6.38 4.05
CA LEU A 244 10.69 -5.32 5.04
C LEU A 244 12.05 -5.44 5.73
N LEU A 245 12.49 -6.66 6.06
CA LEU A 245 13.84 -6.91 6.60
C LEU A 245 14.94 -6.55 5.59
N ILE A 246 14.82 -7.00 4.34
CA ILE A 246 15.78 -6.68 3.27
C ILE A 246 15.89 -5.16 3.11
N GLY A 247 14.75 -4.46 3.01
CA GLY A 247 14.72 -3.00 2.93
C GLY A 247 15.37 -2.33 4.15
N SER A 248 15.17 -2.88 5.35
CA SER A 248 15.78 -2.38 6.59
C SER A 248 17.30 -2.54 6.61
N ILE A 249 17.81 -3.70 6.18
CA ILE A 249 19.25 -4.00 6.12
C ILE A 249 19.94 -3.13 5.06
N PHE A 250 19.33 -3.02 3.88
CA PHE A 250 19.93 -2.37 2.72
C PHE A 250 19.39 -0.95 2.48
N ILE A 251 18.96 -0.26 3.53
CA ILE A 251 18.37 1.08 3.45
C ILE A 251 19.26 2.11 2.75
N SER A 252 20.58 1.93 2.79
CA SER A 252 21.56 2.78 2.13
C SER A 252 21.56 2.62 0.61
N ASN A 253 21.24 1.44 0.08
CA ASN A 253 21.03 1.22 -1.35
C ASN A 253 19.59 1.64 -1.69
N TYR A 254 19.47 2.78 -2.37
CA TYR A 254 18.18 3.40 -2.67
C TYR A 254 17.25 2.45 -3.45
N ASP A 255 17.74 1.82 -4.51
CA ASP A 255 16.91 0.97 -5.36
C ASP A 255 16.47 -0.30 -4.63
N VAL A 256 17.38 -0.98 -3.92
CA VAL A 256 17.05 -2.16 -3.11
C VAL A 256 16.01 -1.80 -2.05
N PHE A 257 16.18 -0.66 -1.37
CA PHE A 257 15.24 -0.17 -0.37
C PHE A 257 13.86 0.09 -0.96
N ILE A 258 13.78 0.89 -2.03
CA ILE A 258 12.51 1.26 -2.67
C ILE A 258 11.77 0.02 -3.18
N HIS A 259 12.43 -0.88 -3.90
CA HIS A 259 11.77 -2.06 -4.46
C HIS A 259 11.37 -3.07 -3.37
N SER A 260 12.21 -3.23 -2.33
CA SER A 260 11.86 -4.09 -1.19
C SER A 260 10.63 -3.56 -0.45
N ILE A 261 10.50 -2.25 -0.24
CA ILE A 261 9.32 -1.68 0.40
C ILE A 261 8.13 -1.66 -0.55
N ALA A 262 8.24 -0.95 -1.68
CA ALA A 262 7.12 -0.66 -2.56
C ALA A 262 6.55 -1.90 -3.24
N VAL A 263 7.42 -2.79 -3.73
CA VAL A 263 7.00 -4.03 -4.42
C VAL A 263 6.94 -5.21 -3.45
N GLY A 264 8.00 -5.38 -2.66
CA GLY A 264 8.14 -6.52 -1.76
C GLY A 264 7.16 -6.50 -0.60
N PHE A 265 7.20 -5.46 0.23
CA PHE A 265 6.38 -5.35 1.43
C PHE A 265 4.93 -4.98 1.09
N LEU A 266 4.69 -3.89 0.35
CA LEU A 266 3.32 -3.39 0.15
C LEU A 266 2.45 -4.34 -0.67
N PHE A 267 2.90 -4.77 -1.87
CA PHE A 267 2.07 -5.65 -2.70
C PHE A 267 1.86 -7.04 -2.09
N ASN A 268 2.89 -7.65 -1.48
CA ASN A 268 2.65 -8.92 -0.79
C ASN A 268 1.70 -8.76 0.39
N THR A 269 1.72 -7.63 1.10
CA THR A 269 0.73 -7.38 2.17
C THR A 269 -0.67 -7.21 1.60
N VAL A 270 -0.84 -6.39 0.55
CA VAL A 270 -2.14 -6.21 -0.13
C VAL A 270 -2.69 -7.53 -0.68
N PHE A 271 -1.84 -8.39 -1.24
CA PHE A 271 -2.24 -9.69 -1.80
C PHE A 271 -2.50 -10.74 -0.72
N GLY A 272 -1.79 -10.68 0.41
CA GLY A 272 -1.95 -11.61 1.52
C GLY A 272 -3.18 -11.33 2.37
N VAL A 273 -3.55 -10.06 2.51
CA VAL A 273 -4.61 -9.58 3.41
C VAL A 273 -5.86 -9.35 2.59
N ASP A 274 -6.21 -10.37 1.79
CA ASP A 274 -7.36 -10.44 0.90
C ASP A 274 -8.63 -9.78 1.47
N VAL A 275 -8.79 -9.68 2.80
CA VAL A 275 -9.84 -8.95 3.53
C VAL A 275 -10.07 -7.51 3.02
N VAL A 276 -9.04 -6.67 2.83
CA VAL A 276 -9.26 -5.26 2.39
C VAL A 276 -9.90 -5.22 1.00
N LEU A 277 -9.41 -6.05 0.08
CA LEU A 277 -9.97 -6.15 -1.27
C LEU A 277 -11.29 -6.91 -1.27
N MET A 278 -11.44 -7.97 -0.48
CA MET A 278 -12.66 -8.77 -0.36
C MET A 278 -13.79 -7.96 0.26
N ASP A 279 -13.58 -7.24 1.34
CA ASP A 279 -14.60 -6.38 1.95
C ASP A 279 -14.97 -5.25 1.00
N LEU A 280 -13.98 -4.69 0.29
CA LEU A 280 -14.21 -3.73 -0.77
C LEU A 280 -15.07 -4.34 -1.90
N PHE A 281 -14.77 -5.54 -2.37
CA PHE A 281 -15.55 -6.22 -3.41
C PHE A 281 -16.95 -6.65 -2.92
N VAL A 282 -17.05 -7.18 -1.71
CA VAL A 282 -18.32 -7.56 -1.06
C VAL A 282 -19.20 -6.34 -0.89
N ASN A 283 -18.66 -5.19 -0.51
CA ASN A 283 -19.44 -3.97 -0.33
C ASN A 283 -19.78 -3.30 -1.66
N ALA A 284 -18.87 -3.31 -2.63
CA ALA A 284 -19.13 -2.76 -3.96
C ALA A 284 -20.18 -3.57 -4.73
N PHE A 285 -20.06 -4.90 -4.72
CA PHE A 285 -20.90 -5.82 -5.50
C PHE A 285 -22.01 -6.51 -4.69
N GLN A 286 -22.05 -6.34 -3.37
CA GLN A 286 -23.03 -6.96 -2.46
C GLN A 286 -23.07 -8.50 -2.54
N LYS A 287 -21.96 -9.12 -2.94
CA LYS A 287 -21.83 -10.58 -3.07
C LYS A 287 -20.77 -11.11 -2.12
N ARG A 288 -21.06 -12.20 -1.39
CA ARG A 288 -20.03 -12.95 -0.64
C ARG A 288 -19.18 -13.75 -1.62
N VAL A 289 -17.92 -13.36 -1.78
CA VAL A 289 -17.00 -14.01 -2.71
C VAL A 289 -16.12 -15.01 -1.97
N SER A 290 -16.23 -16.28 -2.33
CA SER A 290 -15.26 -17.32 -1.93
C SER A 290 -14.08 -17.26 -2.91
N VAL A 291 -13.02 -16.54 -2.56
CA VAL A 291 -11.82 -16.50 -3.41
C VAL A 291 -11.07 -17.83 -3.29
N LYS A 292 -10.85 -18.49 -4.43
CA LYS A 292 -9.85 -19.57 -4.54
C LYS A 292 -8.51 -18.90 -4.85
N PRO A 293 -7.52 -18.99 -3.95
CA PRO A 293 -6.24 -18.32 -4.17
C PRO A 293 -5.51 -18.95 -5.36
N SER A 294 -4.97 -18.12 -6.23
CA SER A 294 -4.02 -18.52 -7.26
C SER A 294 -2.63 -18.14 -6.80
N TYR A 295 -1.68 -19.08 -6.85
CA TYR A 295 -0.29 -18.80 -6.51
C TYR A 295 0.50 -18.21 -7.69
N ILE A 296 -0.09 -18.14 -8.89
CA ILE A 296 0.57 -17.59 -10.08
C ILE A 296 1.02 -16.12 -9.84
N PRO A 297 0.14 -15.20 -9.37
CA PRO A 297 0.57 -13.84 -9.07
C PRO A 297 1.71 -13.76 -8.05
N PHE A 298 1.67 -14.61 -7.02
CA PHE A 298 2.71 -14.69 -6.01
C PHE A 298 4.08 -15.05 -6.62
N PHE A 299 4.13 -16.11 -7.43
CA PHE A 299 5.40 -16.54 -8.03
C PHE A 299 5.95 -15.51 -9.02
N LEU A 300 5.09 -14.97 -9.90
CA LEU A 300 5.50 -13.97 -10.89
C LEU A 300 6.05 -12.71 -10.22
N LEU A 301 5.33 -12.17 -9.23
CA LEU A 301 5.76 -10.99 -8.48
C LEU A 301 7.12 -11.23 -7.80
N ASN A 302 7.24 -12.32 -7.04
CA ASN A 302 8.40 -12.52 -6.18
C ASN A 302 9.64 -13.01 -6.95
N ILE A 303 9.50 -13.81 -8.01
CA ILE A 303 10.63 -14.16 -8.88
C ILE A 303 11.13 -12.91 -9.60
N GLY A 304 10.22 -12.10 -10.15
CA GLY A 304 10.57 -10.85 -10.80
C GLY A 304 11.25 -9.87 -9.83
N LEU A 305 10.81 -9.81 -8.57
CA LEU A 305 11.42 -8.97 -7.55
C LEU A 305 12.81 -9.46 -7.12
N ILE A 306 13.01 -10.78 -6.96
CA ILE A 306 14.35 -11.32 -6.70
C ILE A 306 15.31 -10.95 -7.83
N MET A 307 14.88 -11.10 -9.08
CA MET A 307 15.67 -10.67 -10.24
C MET A 307 15.97 -9.17 -10.22
N ARG A 308 15.00 -8.33 -9.84
CA ARG A 308 15.19 -6.88 -9.67
C ARG A 308 16.23 -6.57 -8.60
N LEU A 309 16.15 -7.21 -7.43
CA LEU A 309 17.10 -6.98 -6.35
C LEU A 309 18.52 -7.41 -6.73
N LEU A 310 18.67 -8.54 -7.43
CA LEU A 310 19.98 -8.95 -7.96
C LEU A 310 20.52 -7.90 -8.95
N TYR A 311 19.69 -7.37 -9.84
CA TYR A 311 20.10 -6.27 -10.71
C TYR A 311 20.53 -5.02 -9.92
N ASP A 312 19.79 -4.65 -8.87
CA ASP A 312 20.09 -3.49 -8.01
C ASP A 312 21.35 -3.67 -7.15
N PHE A 313 21.83 -4.91 -6.98
CA PHE A 313 23.14 -5.24 -6.41
C PHE A 313 24.28 -5.21 -7.44
N GLY A 314 24.00 -4.86 -8.69
CA GLY A 314 24.99 -4.71 -9.76
C GLY A 314 25.20 -5.97 -10.60
N PHE A 315 24.40 -7.02 -10.43
CA PHE A 315 24.46 -8.17 -11.32
C PHE A 315 23.85 -7.81 -12.69
N THR A 316 24.61 -7.98 -13.76
CA THR A 316 24.19 -7.62 -15.13
C THR A 316 24.08 -8.88 -15.98
N THR A 317 22.86 -9.42 -16.11
CA THR A 317 22.58 -10.55 -17.00
C THR A 317 21.31 -10.28 -17.81
N PRO A 318 21.22 -10.72 -19.08
CA PRO A 318 20.05 -10.46 -19.92
C PRO A 318 18.74 -11.01 -19.35
N ILE A 319 18.81 -12.06 -18.53
CA ILE A 319 17.62 -12.65 -17.91
C ILE A 319 16.92 -11.67 -16.94
N PHE A 320 17.63 -10.68 -16.40
CA PHE A 320 17.02 -9.65 -15.55
C PHE A 320 16.09 -8.70 -16.30
N ILE A 321 16.10 -8.68 -17.64
CA ILE A 321 15.09 -7.98 -18.47
C ILE A 321 13.66 -8.47 -18.13
N LEU A 322 13.54 -9.71 -17.66
CA LEU A 322 12.26 -10.29 -17.27
C LEU A 322 11.75 -9.80 -15.92
N ALA A 323 12.56 -9.14 -15.09
CA ALA A 323 12.15 -8.75 -13.73
C ALA A 323 10.88 -7.88 -13.73
N SER A 324 10.86 -6.79 -14.51
CA SER A 324 9.69 -5.90 -14.58
C SER A 324 8.48 -6.53 -15.25
N PRO A 325 8.59 -7.21 -16.41
CA PRO A 325 7.47 -7.95 -16.99
C PRO A 325 6.86 -8.97 -16.03
N LEU A 326 7.68 -9.74 -15.31
CA LEU A 326 7.19 -10.72 -14.34
C LEU A 326 6.43 -10.04 -13.18
N GLN A 327 6.96 -8.94 -12.64
CA GLN A 327 6.27 -8.16 -11.61
C GLN A 327 4.94 -7.58 -12.13
N GLY A 328 4.95 -6.95 -13.32
CA GLY A 328 3.76 -6.37 -13.94
C GLY A 328 2.67 -7.40 -14.22
N ILE A 329 3.02 -8.52 -14.85
CA ILE A 329 2.08 -9.63 -15.11
C ILE A 329 1.61 -10.25 -13.79
N GLY A 330 2.48 -10.37 -12.79
CA GLY A 330 2.12 -10.81 -11.45
C GLY A 330 1.02 -9.94 -10.84
N ILE A 331 1.21 -8.62 -10.82
CA ILE A 331 0.23 -7.66 -10.30
C ILE A 331 -1.08 -7.69 -11.09
N LEU A 332 -1.01 -7.64 -12.42
CA LEU A 332 -2.21 -7.66 -13.28
C LEU A 332 -2.99 -8.97 -13.12
N SER A 333 -2.30 -10.10 -13.10
CA SER A 333 -2.93 -11.41 -12.92
C SER A 333 -3.64 -11.52 -11.58
N PHE A 334 -3.09 -10.93 -10.50
CA PHE A 334 -3.80 -10.83 -9.22
C PHE A 334 -5.13 -10.09 -9.39
N PHE A 335 -5.11 -8.86 -9.91
CA PHE A 335 -6.33 -8.07 -10.07
C PHE A 335 -7.36 -8.74 -10.99
N ILE A 336 -6.93 -9.27 -12.13
CA ILE A 336 -7.82 -9.96 -13.07
C ILE A 336 -8.45 -11.20 -12.44
N LEU A 337 -7.66 -12.03 -11.75
CA LEU A 337 -8.16 -13.24 -11.11
C LEU A 337 -9.10 -12.91 -9.95
N THR A 338 -8.82 -11.85 -9.19
CA THR A 338 -9.70 -11.40 -8.11
C THR A 338 -11.01 -10.82 -8.67
N LEU A 339 -10.95 -9.91 -9.66
CA LEU A 339 -12.12 -9.36 -10.35
C LEU A 339 -12.98 -10.45 -10.98
N ARG A 340 -12.38 -11.42 -11.68
CA ARG A 340 -13.09 -12.55 -12.28
C ARG A 340 -13.90 -13.31 -11.23
N GLN A 341 -13.35 -13.50 -10.03
CA GLN A 341 -14.04 -14.22 -8.96
C GLN A 341 -15.21 -13.44 -8.37
N VAL A 342 -15.18 -12.11 -8.46
CA VAL A 342 -16.23 -11.20 -7.98
C VAL A 342 -17.35 -11.01 -9.01
N LEU A 343 -17.01 -10.98 -10.30
CA LEU A 343 -17.96 -10.69 -11.38
C LEU A 343 -18.65 -11.94 -11.96
N ILE A 344 -17.92 -13.05 -12.11
CA ILE A 344 -18.38 -14.25 -12.84
C ILE A 344 -19.01 -15.31 -11.91
N LYS A 345 -18.98 -15.07 -10.59
CA LYS A 345 -19.80 -15.77 -9.59
C LYS A 345 -20.76 -14.75 -8.98
#